data_AF-A0A7C5F0B9-F1
#
_entry.id   AF-A0A7C5F0B9-F1
#
_cell.length_a   1.000
_cell.length_b   1.000
_cell.length_c   1.000
_cell.angle_alpha   90.00
_cell.angle_beta   90.00
_cell.angle_gamma   90.00
#
_symmetry.space_group_name_H-M   'P 1'
#
loop_
_entity.id
_entity.type
_entity.pdbx_description
1 polymer ?
#
loop_
_entity_poly.entity_id
_entity_poly.type
_entity_poly.pdbx_seq_one_letter_code
_entity_poly.pdbx_strand_id
1 'polypeptide(L)' 'MPHYKGLHLETIANQLEDGRWTCQYVIIDYTETVVDGNRGHADGSYATREEAEASALREGRRVIDSRGPMS' A
#
# COMPACT_ATOMS: atom_id res chain seq x y z
N MET A 1 -12.00 -6.82 -3.71
CA MET A 1 -10.63 -6.23 -3.70
C MET A 1 -10.78 -4.76 -3.32
N PRO A 2 -9.92 -4.19 -2.47
CA PRO A 2 -10.12 -2.84 -1.95
C PRO A 2 -9.72 -1.79 -3.00
N HIS A 3 -10.71 -1.10 -3.57
CA HIS A 3 -10.50 0.04 -4.45
C HIS A 3 -10.55 1.32 -3.60
N TYR A 4 -9.64 2.26 -3.86
CA TYR A 4 -9.62 3.56 -3.19
C TYR A 4 -9.45 4.69 -4.22
N LYS A 5 -10.46 5.56 -4.35
CA LYS A 5 -10.49 6.66 -5.34
C LYS A 5 -10.25 6.21 -6.79
N GLY A 6 -10.77 5.03 -7.16
CA GLY A 6 -10.62 4.46 -8.51
C GLY A 6 -9.30 3.72 -8.73
N LEU A 7 -8.34 3.83 -7.80
CA LEU A 7 -7.09 3.09 -7.82
C LEU A 7 -7.21 1.78 -7.04
N HIS A 8 -6.44 0.79 -7.45
CA HIS A 8 -6.34 -0.49 -6.74
C HIS A 8 -5.17 -0.44 -5.75
N LEU A 9 -5.40 -0.88 -4.52
CA LEU A 9 -4.42 -0.86 -3.45
C LEU A 9 -4.23 -2.26 -2.88
N GLU A 10 -3.07 -2.84 -3.12
CA GLU A 10 -2.69 -4.14 -2.56
C GLU A 10 -1.67 -3.99 -1.44
N THR A 11 -1.63 -4.99 -0.56
CA THR A 11 -0.64 -5.09 0.52
C THR A 11 0.08 -6.43 0.49
N ILE A 12 1.40 -6.39 0.68
CA ILE A 12 2.24 -7.59 0.72
C ILE A 12 2.96 -7.62 2.07
N ALA A 13 2.43 -8.40 3.02
CA ALA A 13 3.01 -8.58 4.34
C ALA A 13 4.12 -9.62 4.32
N ASN A 14 5.22 -9.34 5.02
CA ASN A 14 6.34 -10.25 5.22
C ASN A 14 6.72 -10.28 6.70
N GLN A 15 7.06 -11.46 7.20
CA GLN A 15 7.64 -11.60 8.54
C GLN A 15 9.16 -11.47 8.44
N LEU A 16 9.73 -10.69 9.36
CA LEU A 16 11.17 -10.49 9.51
C LEU A 16 11.79 -11.59 10.37
N GLU A 17 13.12 -11.72 10.32
CA GLU A 17 13.86 -12.73 11.10
C GLU A 17 13.68 -12.58 12.62
N ASP A 18 13.40 -11.36 13.10
CA ASP A 18 13.15 -11.06 14.51
C ASP A 18 11.69 -11.31 14.95
N GLY A 19 10.86 -11.88 14.06
CA GLY A 19 9.46 -12.20 14.31
C GLY A 19 8.48 -11.05 14.12
N ARG A 20 8.96 -9.81 13.89
CA ARG A 20 8.12 -8.66 13.56
C ARG A 20 7.64 -8.72 12.11
N TRP A 21 6.62 -7.94 11.80
CA TRP A 21 5.98 -7.88 10.49
C TRP A 21 6.29 -6.55 9.80
N THR A 22 6.57 -6.61 8.51
CA THR A 22 6.59 -5.43 7.63
C THR A 22 5.56 -5.63 6.51
N CYS A 23 5.11 -4.54 5.89
CA CYS A 23 4.14 -4.63 4.82
C CYS A 23 4.40 -3.58 3.75
N GLN A 24 4.43 -4.04 2.50
CA GLN A 24 4.47 -3.19 1.32
C GLN A 24 3.05 -2.79 0.94
N TYR A 25 2.90 -1.58 0.40
CA TYR A 25 1.72 -1.20 -0.36
C TYR A 25 2.07 -1.11 -1.85
N VAL A 26 1.11 -1.51 -2.68
CA VAL A 26 1.19 -1.41 -4.14
C VAL A 26 -0.05 -0.66 -4.61
N ILE A 27 0.15 0.53 -5.18
CA ILE A 27 -0.90 1.31 -5.83
C ILE A 27 -0.83 0.99 -7.31
N ILE A 28 -1.92 0.42 -7.83
CA ILE A 28 -2.07 0.06 -9.24
C ILE A 28 -3.13 0.97 -9.84
N ASP A 29 -2.71 1.75 -10.82
CA ASP A 29 -3.63 2.49 -11.68
C ASP A 29 -3.98 1.63 -12.90
N TYR A 30 -5.25 1.24 -13.01
CA TYR A 30 -5.76 0.56 -14.18
C TYR A 30 -6.37 1.61 -15.11
N THR A 31 -5.52 2.31 -15.85
CA THR A 31 -5.98 3.08 -17.02
C THR A 31 -6.01 2.17 -18.25
N GLU A 32 -6.81 2.52 -19.26
CA GLU A 32 -6.95 1.73 -20.50
C GLU A 32 -5.62 1.54 -21.26
N THR A 33 -4.57 2.28 -20.92
CA THR A 33 -3.33 2.36 -21.70
C THR A 33 -2.05 2.18 -20.88
N VAL A 34 -2.07 2.28 -19.54
CA VAL A 34 -0.87 2.20 -18.70
C VAL A 34 -1.16 1.50 -17.37
N VAL A 35 -0.32 0.52 -17.02
CA VAL A 35 -0.19 0.01 -15.65
C VAL A 35 0.98 0.76 -14.99
N ASP A 36 0.70 1.86 -14.29
CA ASP A 36 1.70 2.50 -13.44
C ASP A 36 1.60 1.92 -12.03
N GLY A 37 2.68 1.27 -11.59
CA GLY A 37 2.75 0.58 -10.32
C GLY A 37 3.66 1.34 -9.36
N ASN A 38 3.08 2.06 -8.40
CA ASN A 38 3.86 2.71 -7.35
C ASN A 38 3.90 1.81 -6.11
N ARG A 39 5.12 1.44 -5.70
CA ARG A 39 5.36 0.55 -4.57
C ARG A 39 6.08 1.32 -3.47
N GLY A 40 5.69 1.06 -2.23
CA GLY A 40 6.38 1.55 -1.05
C GLY A 40 6.17 0.63 0.15
N HIS A 41 6.75 1.01 1.27
CA HIS A 41 6.55 0.33 2.56
C HIS A 41 5.88 1.30 3.52
N ALA A 42 5.06 0.75 4.42
CA ALA A 42 4.70 1.49 5.62
C ALA A 42 5.96 1.70 6.48
N ASP A 43 6.04 2.82 7.19
CA ASP A 43 7.18 3.07 8.08
C ASP A 43 7.25 2.02 9.19
N GLY A 44 8.40 1.35 9.32
CA GLY A 44 8.71 0.48 10.45
C GLY A 44 8.28 -0.98 10.33
N SER A 45 8.21 -1.62 11.49
CA SER A 45 7.93 -3.04 11.68
C SER A 45 7.02 -3.23 12.90
N TYR A 46 6.10 -4.18 12.82
CA TYR A 46 4.93 -4.30 13.69
C TYR A 46 4.92 -5.64 14.42
N ALA A 47 4.17 -5.76 15.52
CA ALA A 47 4.11 -6.99 16.29
C ALA A 47 3.26 -8.05 15.57
N THR A 48 2.22 -7.61 14.84
CA THR A 48 1.30 -8.50 14.12
C THR A 48 1.23 -8.17 12.64
N ARG A 49 0.78 -9.16 11.86
CA ARG A 49 0.55 -9.01 10.42
C ARG A 49 -0.52 -7.94 10.15
N GLU A 50 -1.58 -7.96 10.94
CA GLU A 50 -2.73 -7.06 10.79
C GLU A 50 -2.34 -5.60 11.02
N GLU A 51 -1.46 -5.33 12.00
CA GLU A 51 -0.91 -3.99 12.24
C GLU A 51 -0.08 -3.50 11.04
N ALA A 52 0.76 -4.37 10.48
CA ALA A 52 1.58 -4.04 9.32
C ALA A 52 0.71 -3.74 8.09
N GLU A 53 -0.30 -4.57 7.81
CA GLU A 53 -1.25 -4.37 6.71
C GLU A 53 -2.06 -3.09 6.90
N ALA A 54 -2.56 -2.82 8.12
CA ALA A 54 -3.31 -1.59 8.41
C ALA A 54 -2.45 -0.34 8.20
N SER A 55 -1.16 -0.40 8.56
CA SER A 55 -0.24 0.72 8.35
C SER A 55 0.08 0.92 6.87
N ALA A 56 0.33 -0.16 6.11
CA ALA A 56 0.55 -0.09 4.67
C ALA A 56 -0.68 0.44 3.92
N LEU A 57 -1.89 0.04 4.32
CA LEU A 57 -3.13 0.60 3.77
C LEU A 57 -3.27 2.09 4.06
N ARG A 58 -2.97 2.53 5.29
CA ARG A 58 -3.02 3.94 5.67
C ARG A 58 -2.04 4.78 4.85
N GLU A 59 -0.81 4.28 4.69
CA GLU A 59 0.23 4.97 3.95
C GLU A 59 -0.05 5.01 2.44
N GLY A 60 -0.49 3.90 1.86
CA GLY A 60 -0.94 3.85 0.46
C GLY A 60 -2.07 4.85 0.19
N ARG A 61 -3.05 4.96 1.08
CA ARG A 61 -4.11 5.98 0.98
C ARG A 61 -3.57 7.40 1.07
N ARG A 62 -2.62 7.67 1.98
CA ARG A 62 -1.95 8.98 2.10
C ARG A 62 -1.23 9.36 0.81
N VAL A 63 -0.54 8.40 0.18
CA VAL A 63 0.13 8.62 -1.11
C VAL A 63 -0.90 8.93 -2.20
N ILE A 64 -1.99 8.17 -2.29
CA ILE A 64 -3.09 8.45 -3.23
C ILE A 64 -3.66 9.85 -3.00
N ASP A 65 -3.89 10.24 -1.74
CA ASP A 65 -4.43 11.55 -1.39
C ASP A 65 -3.48 12.69 -1.75
N SER A 66 -2.17 12.47 -1.60
CA SER A 66 -1.14 13.48 -1.90
C SER A 66 -0.94 13.76 -3.39
N ARG A 67 -1.37 12.87 -4.28
CA ARG A 67 -1.28 13.04 -5.75
C ARG A 67 -2.21 14.12 -6.29
N GLY A 68 -3.19 14.60 -5.51
CA GLY A 68 -4.25 15.49 -5.99
C GLY A 68 -5.21 14.79 -6.97
N PRO A 69 -6.31 15.43 -7.41
CA PRO A 69 -7.08 14.92 -8.52
C PRO A 69 -6.19 14.88 -9.77
N MET A 70 -5.99 13.69 -10.36
CA MET A 70 -5.40 13.61 -11.69
C MET A 70 -6.31 14.39 -12.63
N SER A 71 -5.82 15.56 -13.05
CA SER A 71 -6.53 16.51 -13.92
C SER A 71 -6.46 16.06 -15.37
#